data_AF-A0A1Z9TIN6-F1
#
_entry.id   AF-A0A1Z9TIN6-F1
#
_cell.length_a   1.000
_cell.length_b   1.000
_cell.length_c   1.000
_cell.angle_alpha   90.00
_cell.angle_beta   90.00
_cell.angle_gamma   90.00
#
_symmetry.space_group_name_H-M   'P 1'
#
loop_
_entity.id
_entity.type
_entity.pdbx_description
1 polymer ?
#
loop_
_entity_poly.entity_id
_entity_poly.type
_entity_poly.pdbx_seq_one_letter_code
_entity_poly.pdbx_strand_id
1 'polypeptide(L)'
;MLILIIGFPDAKSFDEIKIISSEFTQSAKFFEVGDEVKTYYPSDFKIADYPLLHIFNMPNPINKKPILQLEISPENLGEFRIFTKAKSAPFTVDSIFPKGGSIDEDNEFVEKKVIIVE
;
A
#
# COMPACT_ATOMS: atom_id res chain seq x y z
N MET A 1 -15.76 -2.08 -3.35
CA MET A 1 -14.35 -2.54 -3.38
C MET A 1 -13.62 -1.91 -2.22
N LEU A 2 -12.80 -2.67 -1.49
CA LEU A 2 -11.83 -2.15 -0.52
C LEU A 2 -10.44 -2.39 -1.09
N ILE A 3 -9.57 -1.41 -0.98
CA ILE A 3 -8.17 -1.46 -1.40
C ILE A 3 -7.31 -1.16 -0.18
N LEU A 4 -6.33 -2.00 0.07
CA LEU A 4 -5.18 -1.69 0.92
C LEU A 4 -3.99 -1.39 0.01
N ILE A 5 -3.39 -0.23 0.22
CA ILE A 5 -2.22 0.26 -0.51
C ILE A 5 -1.08 0.36 0.49
N ILE A 6 0.05 -0.25 0.15
CA ILE A 6 1.25 -0.26 0.98
C ILE A 6 2.40 0.23 0.12
N GLY A 7 3.06 1.29 0.58
CA GLY A 7 4.25 1.85 -0.03
C GLY A 7 5.51 1.51 0.76
N PHE A 8 6.59 1.27 0.04
CA PHE A 8 7.91 0.95 0.60
C PHE A 8 8.96 1.96 0.11
N PRO A 9 8.99 3.19 0.65
CA PRO A 9 9.87 4.26 0.15
C PRO A 9 11.37 3.97 0.20
N ASP A 10 11.79 3.02 1.04
CA ASP A 10 13.19 2.67 1.24
C ASP A 10 13.57 1.35 0.55
N ALA A 11 12.62 0.63 -0.05
CA ALA A 11 12.87 -0.58 -0.81
C ALA A 11 13.26 -0.26 -2.26
N LYS A 12 14.17 -1.04 -2.84
CA LYS A 12 14.55 -0.92 -4.27
C LYS A 12 13.71 -1.79 -5.19
N SER A 13 13.25 -2.94 -4.67
CA SER A 13 12.43 -3.93 -5.37
C SER A 13 11.57 -4.70 -4.36
N PHE A 14 10.72 -5.60 -4.83
CA PHE A 14 9.98 -6.54 -3.97
C PHE A 14 10.79 -7.74 -3.46
N ASP A 15 12.08 -7.85 -3.77
CA ASP A 15 12.91 -8.97 -3.27
C ASP A 15 12.98 -8.99 -1.73
N GLU A 16 12.86 -7.82 -1.09
CA GLU A 16 12.87 -7.63 0.35
C GLU A 16 11.49 -7.89 1.02
N ILE A 17 10.43 -8.14 0.24
CA ILE A 17 9.04 -8.11 0.72
C ILE A 17 8.31 -9.38 0.30
N LYS A 18 7.81 -10.13 1.28
CA LYS A 18 7.07 -11.37 1.04
C LYS A 18 5.72 -11.37 1.73
N ILE A 19 4.67 -11.74 0.98
CA ILE A 19 3.35 -12.00 1.57
C ILE A 19 3.38 -13.39 2.23
N ILE A 20 3.20 -13.41 3.56
CA ILE A 20 3.13 -14.65 4.35
C ILE A 20 1.71 -15.21 4.36
N SER A 21 0.73 -14.34 4.55
CA SER A 21 -0.68 -14.71 4.50
C SER A 21 -1.54 -13.51 4.13
N SER A 22 -2.70 -13.77 3.53
CA SER A 22 -3.66 -12.74 3.15
C SER A 22 -5.07 -13.27 3.24
N GLU A 23 -5.95 -12.51 3.90
CA GLU A 23 -7.39 -12.74 3.92
C GLU A 23 -8.14 -11.95 2.82
N PHE A 24 -7.41 -11.24 1.96
CA PHE A 24 -7.99 -10.54 0.82
C PHE A 24 -8.36 -11.53 -0.28
N THR A 25 -9.48 -11.27 -0.97
CA THR A 25 -10.05 -12.19 -1.96
C THR A 25 -9.43 -12.04 -3.34
N GLN A 26 -8.73 -10.93 -3.61
CA GLN A 26 -8.06 -10.70 -4.88
C GLN A 26 -6.55 -10.84 -4.72
N SER A 27 -5.88 -11.27 -5.79
CA SER A 27 -4.42 -11.32 -5.85
C SER A 27 -3.82 -9.92 -5.66
N ALA A 28 -2.70 -9.89 -4.94
CA ALA A 28 -1.85 -8.73 -4.83
C ALA A 28 -1.37 -8.27 -6.22
N LYS A 29 -1.25 -6.95 -6.38
CA LYS A 29 -0.58 -6.30 -7.50
C LYS A 29 0.63 -5.57 -6.96
N PHE A 30 1.75 -5.79 -7.62
CA PHE A 30 3.05 -5.20 -7.30
C PHE A 30 3.37 -4.20 -8.41
N PHE A 31 3.83 -3.02 -8.01
CA PHE A 31 4.28 -1.97 -8.92
C PHE A 31 5.70 -1.59 -8.51
N GLU A 32 6.64 -1.80 -9.41
CA GLU A 32 8.04 -1.40 -9.24
C GLU A 32 8.20 0.10 -9.51
N VAL A 33 9.37 0.64 -9.16
CA VAL A 33 9.73 2.02 -9.51
C VAL A 33 9.63 2.21 -11.02
N GLY A 34 8.90 3.24 -11.45
CA GLY A 34 8.70 3.55 -12.87
C GLY A 34 7.44 2.93 -13.49
N ASP A 35 6.73 2.04 -12.78
CA ASP A 35 5.49 1.46 -13.29
C ASP A 35 4.33 2.47 -13.29
N GLU A 36 3.43 2.33 -14.27
CA GLU A 36 2.17 3.08 -14.29
C GLU A 36 1.16 2.51 -13.29
N VAL A 37 0.73 3.35 -12.35
CA VAL A 37 -0.20 3.01 -11.28
C VAL A 37 -1.51 3.78 -11.46
N LYS A 38 -2.63 3.05 -11.54
CA LYS A 38 -3.95 3.67 -11.56
C LYS A 38 -4.29 4.24 -10.17
N THR A 39 -4.65 5.51 -10.10
CA THR A 39 -4.91 6.21 -8.81
C THR A 39 -6.31 5.94 -8.23
N TYR A 40 -7.13 5.15 -8.94
CA TYR A 40 -8.53 4.84 -8.65
C TYR A 40 -9.47 6.05 -8.62
N TYR A 41 -8.99 7.21 -9.08
CA TYR A 41 -9.81 8.30 -9.59
C TYR A 41 -10.15 8.05 -11.07
N PRO A 42 -11.25 8.61 -11.60
CA PRO A 42 -11.60 8.44 -13.01
C PRO A 42 -10.48 8.98 -13.90
N SER A 43 -9.85 8.07 -14.64
CA SER A 43 -8.91 8.33 -15.75
C SER A 43 -7.50 8.84 -15.41
N ASP A 44 -7.08 8.76 -14.14
CA ASP A 44 -5.74 9.19 -13.73
C ASP A 44 -4.78 8.00 -13.50
N PHE A 45 -3.57 8.16 -14.03
CA PHE A 45 -2.42 7.30 -13.81
C PHE A 45 -1.26 8.15 -13.30
N LYS A 46 -0.36 7.52 -12.55
CA LYS A 46 0.92 8.10 -12.16
C LYS A 46 2.04 7.10 -12.37
N ILE A 47 3.28 7.58 -12.27
CA ILE A 47 4.46 6.74 -12.18
C ILE A 47 4.77 6.50 -10.70
N ALA A 48 5.08 5.26 -10.33
CA ALA A 48 5.51 4.93 -8.97
C ALA A 48 6.93 5.45 -8.70
N ASP A 49 7.09 6.23 -7.63
CA ASP A 49 8.38 6.73 -7.14
C ASP A 49 9.11 5.69 -6.28
N TYR A 50 8.38 4.72 -5.71
CA TYR A 50 8.87 3.60 -4.92
C TYR A 50 7.96 2.37 -5.05
N PRO A 51 8.40 1.16 -4.65
CA PRO A 51 7.58 -0.04 -4.75
C PRO A 51 6.23 0.08 -4.01
N LEU A 52 5.14 -0.28 -4.71
CA LEU A 52 3.77 -0.31 -4.18
C LEU A 52 3.13 -1.69 -4.24
N LEU A 53 2.54 -2.12 -3.13
CA LEU A 53 1.68 -3.29 -3.05
C LEU A 53 0.23 -2.85 -2.94
N HIS A 54 -0.58 -3.21 -3.94
CA HIS A 54 -2.03 -3.05 -3.90
C HIS A 54 -2.72 -4.39 -3.72
N ILE A 55 -3.63 -4.50 -2.75
CA ILE A 55 -4.44 -5.70 -2.55
C ILE A 55 -5.90 -5.33 -2.26
N PHE A 56 -6.83 -6.15 -2.75
CA PHE A 56 -8.23 -5.75 -2.90
C PHE A 56 -9.20 -6.78 -2.37
N ASN A 57 -10.34 -6.29 -1.91
CA ASN A 57 -11.56 -7.07 -1.79
C ASN A 57 -12.64 -6.53 -2.73
N MET A 58 -13.18 -7.43 -3.55
CA MET A 58 -14.34 -7.17 -4.40
C MET A 58 -15.30 -8.38 -4.33
N PRO A 59 -16.50 -8.23 -3.74
CA PRO A 59 -17.05 -7.01 -3.12
C PRO A 59 -16.32 -6.60 -1.83
N ASN A 60 -16.62 -5.40 -1.30
CA ASN A 60 -16.09 -4.97 0.00
C ASN A 60 -16.63 -5.91 1.10
N PRO A 61 -15.80 -6.50 1.97
CA PRO A 61 -16.29 -7.33 3.07
C PRO A 61 -17.19 -6.53 4.02
N ILE A 62 -18.39 -7.04 4.27
CA ILE A 62 -19.28 -6.51 5.30
C ILE A 62 -18.81 -7.07 6.64
N ASN A 63 -18.58 -6.20 7.63
CA ASN A 63 -18.22 -6.57 9.00
C ASN A 63 -16.96 -7.44 9.15
N LYS A 64 -16.04 -7.43 8.18
CA LYS A 64 -14.72 -8.06 8.33
C LYS A 64 -13.62 -7.04 8.12
N LYS A 65 -12.52 -7.22 8.86
CA LYS A 65 -11.27 -6.48 8.70
C LYS A 65 -10.24 -7.48 8.17
N PRO A 66 -10.03 -7.56 6.85
CA PRO A 66 -9.10 -8.52 6.29
C PRO A 66 -7.68 -8.24 6.80
N ILE A 67 -6.96 -9.30 7.15
CA ILE A 67 -5.57 -9.24 7.60
C ILE A 67 -4.64 -9.57 6.43
N LEU A 68 -3.58 -8.77 6.29
CA LEU A 68 -2.43 -9.07 5.44
C LEU A 68 -1.19 -9.16 6.35
N GLN A 69 -0.43 -10.25 6.22
CA GLN A 69 0.84 -10.43 6.91
C GLN A 69 1.98 -10.40 5.90
N LEU A 70 2.95 -9.52 6.18
CA LEU A 70 4.16 -9.37 5.39
C LEU A 70 5.38 -9.75 6.22
N GLU A 71 6.32 -10.43 5.58
CA GLU A 71 7.70 -10.55 6.02
C GLU A 71 8.52 -9.55 5.22
N ILE A 72 9.32 -8.75 5.91
CA ILE A 72 10.12 -7.68 5.31
C ILE A 72 11.55 -7.88 5.81
N SER A 73 12.48 -7.99 4.87
CA SER A 73 13.90 -8.25 5.13
C SER A 73 14.73 -7.14 4.47
N PRO A 74 14.85 -5.95 5.10
CA PRO A 74 15.58 -4.84 4.50
C PRO A 74 17.05 -5.17 4.24
N GLU A 75 17.58 -4.79 3.08
CA GLU A 75 19.00 -5.02 2.76
C GLU A 75 19.94 -4.03 3.46
N ASN A 76 19.44 -2.84 3.77
CA ASN A 76 20.24 -1.73 4.28
C ASN A 76 19.96 -1.47 5.76
N LEU A 77 21.02 -1.17 6.51
CA LEU A 77 20.92 -0.71 7.90
C LEU A 77 20.28 0.68 7.98
N GLY A 78 19.58 0.95 9.08
CA GLY A 78 18.94 2.24 9.34
C GLY A 78 17.42 2.15 9.40
N GLU A 79 16.76 3.25 9.00
CA GLU A 79 15.30 3.32 9.00
C GLU A 79 14.71 2.71 7.72
N PHE A 80 13.77 1.78 7.89
CA PHE A 80 12.95 1.24 6.81
C PHE A 80 11.49 1.66 7.04
N ARG A 81 10.97 2.55 6.18
CA ARG A 81 9.64 3.12 6.28
C ARG A 81 8.63 2.28 5.49
N ILE A 82 7.45 2.14 6.08
CA ILE A 82 6.29 1.50 5.47
C ILE A 82 5.11 2.45 5.57
N PHE A 83 4.54 2.80 4.43
CA PHE A 83 3.36 3.67 4.35
C PHE A 83 2.14 2.82 4.04
N THR A 84 1.05 3.02 4.77
CA THR A 84 -0.19 2.28 4.54
C THR A 84 -1.39 3.22 4.45
N LYS A 85 -2.26 2.98 3.47
CA LYS A 85 -3.58 3.61 3.36
C LYS A 85 -4.61 2.63 2.83
N ALA A 86 -5.87 2.89 3.16
CA ALA A 86 -7.00 2.13 2.63
C ALA A 86 -7.94 3.05 1.86
N LYS A 87 -8.47 2.56 0.74
CA LYS A 87 -9.50 3.24 -0.05
C LYS A 87 -10.70 2.32 -0.21
N SER A 88 -11.91 2.85 -0.12
CA SER A 88 -13.13 2.07 -0.34
C SER A 88 -14.05 2.72 -1.36
N ALA A 89 -14.67 1.92 -2.24
CA ALA A 89 -15.66 2.43 -3.19
C ALA A 89 -16.82 3.06 -2.40
N PRO A 90 -17.32 4.25 -2.78
CA PRO A 90 -17.17 4.89 -4.09
C PRO A 90 -15.93 5.79 -4.32
N PHE A 91 -14.87 5.67 -3.51
CA PHE A 91 -13.60 6.41 -3.69
C PHE A 91 -13.74 7.94 -3.55
N THR A 92 -14.62 8.38 -2.64
CA THR A 92 -14.69 9.78 -2.20
C THR A 92 -13.56 10.08 -1.22
N VAL A 93 -13.27 11.37 -0.97
CA VAL A 93 -12.29 11.79 0.05
C VAL A 93 -12.60 11.17 1.42
N ASP A 94 -13.88 11.00 1.75
CA ASP A 94 -14.32 10.36 3.00
C ASP A 94 -14.04 8.85 3.07
N SER A 95 -13.80 8.20 1.93
CA SER A 95 -13.57 6.76 1.84
C SER A 95 -12.09 6.33 1.90
N ILE A 96 -11.18 7.30 2.09
CA ILE A 96 -9.73 7.10 2.22
C ILE A 96 -9.34 7.16 3.70
N PHE A 97 -8.49 6.26 4.17
CA PHE A 97 -7.95 6.26 5.52
C PHE A 97 -6.42 6.09 5.47
N PRO A 98 -5.64 6.79 6.33
CA PRO A 98 -6.06 7.70 7.39
C PRO A 98 -6.53 9.09 6.91
N LYS A 99 -7.03 9.91 7.84
CA LYS A 99 -7.50 11.29 7.59
C LYS A 99 -6.45 12.37 7.89
N GLY A 100 -5.25 11.95 8.27
CA GLY A 100 -4.14 12.81 8.67
C GLY A 100 -2.89 11.95 8.85
N GLY A 101 -1.73 12.58 8.93
CA GLY A 101 -0.45 11.89 9.13
C GLY A 101 0.61 12.29 8.11
N SER A 102 1.47 11.33 7.76
CA SER A 102 2.45 11.52 6.70
C SER A 102 1.75 11.55 5.34
N ILE A 103 2.39 12.17 4.35
CA ILE A 103 1.89 12.23 2.98
C ILE A 103 2.74 11.32 2.12
N ASP A 104 2.10 10.57 1.23
CA ASP A 104 2.76 9.72 0.25
C ASP A 104 2.88 10.39 -1.13
N GLU A 105 3.42 9.67 -2.10
CA GLU A 105 3.57 10.11 -3.50
C GLU A 105 2.24 10.46 -4.21
N ASP A 106 1.07 10.08 -3.68
CA ASP A 106 -0.24 10.53 -4.21
C ASP A 106 -0.70 11.86 -3.59
N ASN A 107 0.14 12.50 -2.77
CA ASN A 107 -0.27 13.62 -1.93
C ASN A 107 -1.45 13.26 -1.00
N GLU A 108 -1.55 11.99 -0.58
CA GLU A 108 -2.59 11.47 0.30
C GLU A 108 -2.03 11.09 1.67
N PHE A 109 -2.88 11.15 2.69
CA PHE A 109 -2.49 10.75 4.04
C PHE A 109 -2.26 9.24 4.14
N VAL A 110 -1.16 8.87 4.81
CA VAL A 110 -0.76 7.50 5.12
C VAL A 110 -0.41 7.34 6.59
N GLU A 111 -0.64 6.13 7.10
CA GLU A 111 -0.09 5.68 8.37
C GLU A 111 1.36 5.25 8.11
N LYS A 112 2.30 5.86 8.85
CA LYS A 112 3.73 5.58 8.71
C LYS A 112 4.21 4.68 9.84
N LYS A 113 4.79 3.54 9.49
CA LYS A 113 5.56 2.69 10.39
C LYS A 113 7.04 2.76 10.01
N VAL A 114 7.91 2.80 11.02
CA VAL A 114 9.37 2.75 10.85
C VAL A 114 9.88 1.48 11.53
N ILE A 115 10.71 0.72 10.82
CA ILE A 115 11.48 -0.40 11.36
C ILE A 115 12.93 0.07 11.43
N ILE A 116 13.58 -0.14 12.57
CA ILE A 116 15.02 0.10 12.72
C ILE A 116 15.74 -1.21 12.42
N VAL A 117 16.63 -1.17 11.43
CA VAL A 117 17.45 -2.30 10.98
C VAL A 117 18.86 -2.08 11.52
N GLU A 118 19.28 -2.95 12.43
CA GLU A 118 20.58 -2.91 13.12
C GLU A 118 21.53 -4.01 12.63
#